data_AF-A0A7S0X1A6-F1
#
_entry.id   AF-A0A7S0X1A6-F1
#
_cell.length_a   1.000
_cell.length_b   1.000
_cell.length_c   1.000
_cell.angle_alpha   90.00
_cell.angle_beta   90.00
_cell.angle_gamma   90.00
#
_symmetry.space_group_name_H-M   'P 1'
#
loop_
_entity.id
_entity.type
_entity.pdbx_description
1 polymer ?
#
loop_
_entity_poly.entity_id
_entity_poly.type
_entity_poly.pdbx_seq_one_letter_code
_entity_poly.pdbx_strand_id
1 'polypeptide(L)'
;PDGFRHSKIADFGLAKRLSTSVAATQLSVVGTMPYTCPEIIQQEQYTEKADVWSLGCVLYHMMALRPPFDGTNPLSVASRIVEGSYDPVSDPPDGPAYSLHLKQLQRVLMTV
;
A
#
# COMPACT_ATOMS: atom_id res chain seq x y z
N PRO A 1 -22.22 5.13 24.16
CA PRO A 1 -21.96 3.86 23.46
C PRO A 1 -20.66 3.96 22.64
N ASP A 2 -19.55 3.47 23.20
CA ASP A 2 -18.17 3.60 22.68
C ASP A 2 -17.82 2.63 21.52
N GLY A 3 -18.83 2.04 20.87
CA GLY A 3 -18.63 0.98 19.86
C GLY A 3 -17.99 1.43 18.54
N PHE A 4 -17.87 2.73 18.28
CA PHE A 4 -17.43 3.28 16.99
C PHE A 4 -15.95 3.70 16.91
N ARG A 5 -15.15 3.52 17.98
CA ARG A 5 -13.74 3.98 18.01
C ARG A 5 -12.71 2.94 17.59
N HIS A 6 -13.12 1.74 17.19
CA HIS A 6 -12.21 0.66 16.79
C HIS A 6 -12.34 0.35 15.30
N SER A 7 -11.22 0.45 14.58
CA SER A 7 -11.13 -0.02 13.19
C SER A 7 -11.29 -1.54 13.15
N LYS A 8 -12.06 -2.04 12.17
CA LYS A 8 -12.21 -3.46 11.86
C LYS A 8 -11.90 -3.65 10.38
N ILE A 9 -11.20 -4.73 10.05
CA ILE A 9 -10.93 -5.10 8.66
C ILE A 9 -12.08 -5.98 8.17
N ALA A 10 -12.52 -5.73 6.95
CA ALA A 10 -13.55 -6.51 6.25
C ALA A 10 -13.07 -6.81 4.82
N ASP A 11 -13.85 -7.60 4.09
CA ASP A 11 -13.57 -8.04 2.71
C ASP A 11 -12.29 -8.87 2.57
N PHE A 12 -12.40 -10.16 2.93
CA PHE A 12 -11.31 -11.14 2.84
C PHE A 12 -11.31 -11.89 1.49
N GLY A 13 -11.89 -11.33 0.43
CA GLY A 13 -12.02 -11.99 -0.88
C GLY A 13 -10.68 -12.38 -1.53
N LEU A 14 -9.60 -11.69 -1.18
CA LEU A 14 -8.23 -11.95 -1.66
C LEU A 14 -7.33 -12.63 -0.62
N ALA A 15 -7.84 -12.93 0.58
CA ALA A 15 -7.06 -13.50 1.66
C ALA A 15 -6.64 -14.94 1.35
N LYS A 16 -5.40 -15.31 1.74
CA LYS A 16 -4.86 -16.66 1.53
C LYS A 16 -4.33 -17.27 2.81
N ARG A 17 -4.34 -18.60 2.89
CA ARG A 17 -3.72 -19.36 3.99
C ARG A 17 -2.22 -19.50 3.74
N LEU A 18 -1.41 -19.19 4.76
CA LEU A 18 0.06 -19.27 4.69
C LEU A 18 0.60 -20.68 4.42
N SER A 19 -0.17 -21.74 4.72
CA SER A 19 0.26 -23.14 4.58
C SER A 19 0.16 -23.73 3.18
N THR A 20 -0.51 -23.05 2.25
CA THR A 20 -0.62 -23.46 0.85
C THR A 20 0.52 -22.82 0.08
N SER A 21 1.40 -23.62 -0.51
CA SER A 21 2.46 -23.16 -1.42
C SER A 21 1.90 -22.09 -2.36
N VAL A 22 2.46 -20.88 -2.31
CA VAL A 22 2.00 -19.64 -2.97
C VAL A 22 2.16 -19.70 -4.50
N ALA A 23 2.11 -20.90 -5.07
CA ALA A 23 2.16 -21.12 -6.50
C ALA A 23 0.76 -20.90 -7.08
N ALA A 24 0.66 -19.85 -7.89
CA ALA A 24 -0.45 -19.55 -8.77
C ALA A 24 -1.78 -19.23 -8.07
N THR A 25 -2.05 -17.95 -7.92
CA THR A 25 -3.45 -17.52 -8.08
C THR A 25 -3.43 -16.27 -8.92
N GLN A 26 -4.11 -16.39 -10.05
CA GLN A 26 -4.17 -15.47 -11.17
C GLN A 26 -4.23 -14.02 -10.70
N LEU A 27 -3.41 -13.17 -11.34
CA LEU A 27 -3.60 -11.73 -11.32
C LEU A 27 -4.96 -11.41 -11.92
N SER A 28 -5.99 -11.44 -11.09
CA SER A 28 -7.07 -10.50 -11.28
C SER A 28 -6.41 -9.13 -11.13
N VAL A 29 -6.18 -8.44 -12.25
CA VAL A 29 -5.95 -6.99 -12.31
C VAL A 29 -7.24 -6.30 -11.83
N VAL A 30 -7.61 -6.63 -10.60
CA VAL A 30 -8.84 -6.32 -9.88
C VAL A 30 -8.42 -6.12 -8.42
N GLY A 31 -7.31 -5.41 -8.24
CA GLY A 31 -6.98 -4.71 -7.01
C GLY A 31 -7.06 -3.23 -7.30
N THR A 32 -7.31 -2.40 -6.28
CA THR A 32 -7.09 -0.97 -6.39
C THR A 32 -5.59 -0.74 -6.54
N MET A 33 -5.10 -0.68 -7.81
CA MET A 33 -3.69 -0.59 -8.18
C MET A 33 -2.80 0.26 -7.25
N PRO A 34 -3.25 1.41 -6.72
CA PRO A 34 -2.44 2.22 -5.81
C PRO A 34 -1.90 1.55 -4.54
N TYR A 35 -2.44 0.41 -4.12
CA TYR A 35 -2.05 -0.29 -2.88
C TYR A 35 -1.30 -1.60 -3.12
N THR A 36 -1.08 -1.96 -4.38
CA THR A 36 -0.41 -3.20 -4.77
C THR A 36 1.09 -3.09 -4.52
N CYS A 37 1.72 -4.15 -4.00
CA CYS A 37 3.15 -4.23 -3.78
C CYS A 37 3.95 -4.66 -5.04
N PRO A 38 5.25 -4.33 -5.11
CA PRO A 38 6.12 -4.61 -6.27
C PRO A 38 6.15 -6.08 -6.67
N GLU A 39 6.25 -7.00 -5.71
CA GLU A 39 6.35 -8.43 -5.95
C GLU A 39 5.08 -9.02 -6.59
N ILE A 40 3.90 -8.44 -6.30
CA ILE A 40 2.64 -8.83 -6.97
C ILE A 40 2.65 -8.36 -8.43
N ILE A 41 3.14 -7.16 -8.72
CA ILE A 41 3.26 -6.63 -10.09
C ILE A 41 4.23 -7.48 -10.93
N GLN A 42 5.33 -7.92 -10.31
CA GLN A 42 6.37 -8.74 -10.93
C GLN A 42 6.01 -10.23 -11.01
N GLN A 43 4.83 -10.63 -10.50
CA GLN A 43 4.37 -12.01 -10.44
C GLN A 43 5.29 -12.93 -9.62
N GLU A 44 5.97 -12.36 -8.62
CA GLU A 44 6.82 -13.08 -7.70
C GLU A 44 6.02 -13.70 -6.55
N GLN A 45 6.68 -14.53 -5.74
CA GLN A 45 6.09 -15.03 -4.51
C GLN A 45 5.95 -13.89 -3.52
N TYR A 46 4.71 -13.59 -3.14
CA TYR A 46 4.41 -12.61 -2.12
C TYR A 46 4.12 -13.28 -0.78
N THR A 47 4.36 -12.55 0.30
CA THR A 47 4.23 -13.00 1.68
C THR A 47 3.34 -12.03 2.46
N GLU A 48 3.27 -12.16 3.79
CA GLU A 48 2.63 -11.16 4.64
C GLU A 48 3.24 -9.75 4.51
N LYS A 49 4.43 -9.62 3.91
CA LYS A 49 5.04 -8.31 3.58
C LYS A 49 4.24 -7.49 2.58
N ALA A 50 3.45 -8.14 1.72
CA ALA A 50 2.53 -7.44 0.83
C ALA A 50 1.50 -6.61 1.60
N ASP A 51 1.00 -7.13 2.73
CA ASP A 51 0.07 -6.41 3.60
C ASP A 51 0.76 -5.20 4.28
N VAL A 52 2.03 -5.35 4.66
CA VAL A 52 2.86 -4.27 5.23
C VAL A 52 3.05 -3.12 4.24
N TRP A 53 3.32 -3.44 2.97
CA TRP A 53 3.38 -2.44 1.90
C TRP A 53 2.06 -1.69 1.75
N SER A 54 0.95 -2.43 1.67
CA SER A 54 -0.38 -1.82 1.53
C SER A 54 -0.73 -0.88 2.69
N LEU A 55 -0.30 -1.23 3.92
CA LEU A 55 -0.41 -0.36 5.09
C LEU A 55 0.41 0.93 4.93
N GLY A 56 1.61 0.82 4.36
CA GLY A 56 2.42 1.98 3.97
C GLY A 56 1.70 2.89 2.99
N CYS A 57 1.05 2.32 1.97
CA CYS A 57 0.23 3.08 1.02
C CYS A 57 -0.98 3.77 1.70
N VAL A 58 -1.67 3.09 2.62
CA VAL A 58 -2.76 3.68 3.41
C VAL A 58 -2.25 4.82 4.28
N LEU A 59 -1.10 4.65 4.95
CA LEU A 59 -0.48 5.69 5.75
C LEU A 59 -0.10 6.90 4.90
N TYR A 60 0.53 6.68 3.74
CA TYR A 60 0.81 7.73 2.77
C TYR A 60 -0.47 8.47 2.39
N HIS A 61 -1.54 7.74 2.05
CA HIS A 61 -2.79 8.33 1.62
C HIS A 61 -3.41 9.22 2.71
N MET A 62 -3.38 8.78 3.98
CA MET A 62 -3.84 9.61 5.09
C MET A 62 -3.01 10.89 5.27
N MET A 63 -1.70 10.82 5.02
CA MET A 63 -0.82 11.98 5.21
C MET A 63 -0.84 12.96 4.02
N ALA A 64 -0.89 12.44 2.79
CA ALA A 64 -0.83 13.21 1.55
C ALA A 64 -2.22 13.54 0.97
N LEU A 65 -3.29 12.97 1.53
CA LEU A 65 -4.68 13.07 1.06
C LEU A 65 -4.88 12.58 -0.39
N ARG A 66 -3.93 11.80 -0.91
CA ARG A 66 -3.94 11.16 -2.22
C ARG A 66 -3.13 9.87 -2.18
N PRO A 67 -3.41 8.89 -3.06
CA PRO A 67 -2.62 7.67 -3.10
C PRO A 67 -1.16 7.94 -3.52
N PRO A 68 -0.21 7.07 -3.12
CA PRO A 68 1.20 7.21 -3.52
C PRO A 68 1.41 6.99 -5.02
N PHE A 69 0.66 6.03 -5.60
CA PHE A 69 0.73 5.69 -7.02
C PHE A 69 -0.61 5.95 -7.68
N ASP A 70 -0.84 7.19 -8.11
CA ASP A 70 -2.04 7.59 -8.85
C ASP A 70 -1.71 7.89 -10.31
N GLY A 71 -2.58 7.53 -11.25
CA GLY A 71 -2.37 7.78 -12.67
C GLY A 71 -3.39 7.09 -13.59
N THR A 72 -3.57 7.66 -14.77
CA THR A 72 -4.52 7.17 -15.78
C THR A 72 -3.96 6.04 -16.64
N ASN A 73 -2.63 5.87 -16.68
CA ASN A 73 -1.97 4.80 -17.42
C ASN A 73 -1.53 3.67 -16.46
N PRO A 74 -2.17 2.49 -16.50
CA PRO A 74 -1.85 1.35 -15.64
C PRO A 74 -0.38 0.91 -15.71
N LEU A 75 0.24 0.94 -16.89
CA LEU A 75 1.63 0.51 -17.07
C LEU A 75 2.61 1.48 -16.40
N SER A 76 2.31 2.79 -16.47
CA SER A 76 3.11 3.81 -15.77
C SER A 76 2.97 3.72 -14.25
N VAL A 77 1.77 3.39 -13.75
CA VAL A 77 1.54 3.13 -12.33
C VAL A 77 2.32 1.89 -11.89
N ALA A 78 2.25 0.80 -12.64
CA ALA A 78 2.99 -0.43 -12.37
C ALA A 78 4.51 -0.21 -12.33
N SER A 79 5.07 0.55 -13.28
CA SER A 79 6.51 0.90 -13.28
C SER A 79 6.91 1.65 -12.01
N ARG A 80 6.13 2.67 -11.62
CA ARG A 80 6.40 3.44 -10.40
C ARG A 80 6.29 2.61 -9.13
N ILE A 81 5.35 1.67 -9.07
CA ILE A 81 5.24 0.73 -7.95
C ILE A 81 6.52 -0.10 -7.86
N VAL A 82 6.93 -0.72 -8.97
CA VAL A 82 8.15 -1.55 -9.06
C VAL A 82 9.41 -0.77 -8.68
N GLU A 83 9.50 0.49 -9.11
CA GLU A 83 10.62 1.37 -8.80
C GLU A 83 10.56 1.95 -7.36
N GLY A 84 9.44 1.78 -6.65
CA GLY A 84 9.20 2.47 -5.38
C GLY A 84 9.16 4.00 -5.51
N SER A 85 8.79 4.51 -6.70
CA SER A 85 8.85 5.92 -7.06
C SER A 85 7.52 6.63 -6.80
N TYR A 86 7.47 7.40 -5.72
CA TYR A 86 6.33 8.23 -5.32
C TYR A 86 6.82 9.56 -4.74
N ASP A 87 5.96 10.58 -4.79
CA ASP A 87 6.33 11.90 -4.28
C ASP A 87 6.49 11.85 -2.75
N PRO A 88 7.56 12.41 -2.16
CA PRO A 88 7.68 12.51 -0.72
C PRO A 88 6.51 13.26 -0.10
N VAL A 89 6.05 12.81 1.07
CA VAL A 89 4.98 13.51 1.80
C VAL A 89 5.45 14.88 2.27
N SER A 90 4.74 15.92 1.82
CA SER A 90 4.88 17.30 2.31
C SER A 90 4.10 17.50 3.61
N ASP A 91 4.51 18.50 4.39
CA ASP A 91 3.74 18.91 5.57
C ASP A 91 2.41 19.55 5.16
N PRO A 92 1.35 19.38 5.98
CA PRO A 92 0.05 19.93 5.68
C PRO A 92 0.10 21.48 5.70
N PRO A 93 -0.58 22.17 4.76
CA PRO A 93 -0.54 23.63 4.67
C PRO A 93 -1.19 24.33 5.88
N ASP A 94 -2.23 23.72 6.45
CA ASP A 94 -3.06 24.29 7.52
C ASP A 94 -2.89 23.54 8.86
N GLY A 95 -1.77 22.83 9.04
CA GLY A 95 -1.57 21.97 10.21
C GLY A 95 -0.12 21.93 10.70
N PRO A 96 0.12 21.29 11.86
CA PRO A 96 1.47 21.04 12.32
C PRO A 96 2.19 20.09 11.36
N ALA A 97 3.51 20.27 11.23
CA ALA A 97 4.35 19.36 10.47
C ALA A 97 4.23 17.92 10.99
N TYR A 98 4.27 16.94 10.08
CA TYR A 98 4.32 15.54 10.47
C TYR A 98 5.65 15.25 11.17
N SER A 99 5.61 14.42 12.22
CA SER A 99 6.82 14.04 12.93
C SER A 99 7.78 13.28 12.01
N LEU A 100 9.09 13.42 12.28
CA LEU A 100 10.12 12.71 11.51
C LEU A 100 9.91 11.19 11.58
N HIS A 101 9.53 10.66 12.74
CA HIS A 101 9.25 9.25 12.94
C HIS A 101 8.09 8.76 12.07
N LEU A 102 7.04 9.57 11.90
CA LEU A 102 5.91 9.22 11.05
C LEU A 102 6.32 9.15 9.57
N LYS A 103 7.09 10.14 9.11
CA LYS A 103 7.64 10.16 7.74
C LYS A 103 8.59 8.98 7.49
N GLN A 104 9.41 8.62 8.48
CA GLN A 104 10.30 7.46 8.40
C GLN A 104 9.52 6.13 8.38
N LEU A 105 8.52 5.99 9.25
CA LEU A 105 7.66 4.80 9.27
C LEU A 105 6.99 4.57 7.92
N GLN A 106 6.38 5.60 7.33
CA GLN A 106 5.76 5.50 6.02
C GLN A 106 6.74 5.01 4.95
N ARG A 107 7.97 5.55 4.93
CA ARG A 107 9.01 5.14 3.97
C ARG A 107 9.44 3.68 4.17
N VAL A 108 9.68 3.27 5.41
CA VAL A 108 10.10 1.89 5.74
C VAL A 108 9.03 0.87 5.37
N LEU A 109 7.75 1.21 5.56
CA LEU A 109 6.64 0.33 5.16
C LEU A 109 6.55 0.14 3.64
N MET A 110 6.98 1.12 2.85
CA MET A 110 6.96 1.10 1.38
C MET A 110 8.37 0.94 0.78
N THR A 111 9.23 0.17 1.42
CA THR A 111 10.56 -0.15 0.88
C THR A 111 10.46 -1.41 0.03
N VAL A 112 11.07 -1.35 -1.15
CA VAL A 112 11.23 -2.46 -2.11
C VAL A 112 12.33 -3.40 -1.65
#